data_AF-A0A496A510-F1
#
_entry.id   AF-A0A496A510-F1
#
_cell.length_a   1.000
_cell.length_b   1.000
_cell.length_c   1.000
_cell.angle_alpha   90.00
_cell.angle_beta   90.00
_cell.angle_gamma   90.00
#
_symmetry.space_group_name_H-M   'P 1'
#
loop_
_entity.id
_entity.type
_entity.pdbx_description
1 polymer ?
#
loop_
_entity_poly.entity_id
_entity_poly.type
_entity_poly.pdbx_seq_one_letter_code
_entity_poly.pdbx_strand_id
1 'polypeptide(L)'
;MIWQIAFKEIYHNLTTLRFALIIVILPVLFVANSLIYSLGGYGYTAQVNTYNQQIAQNRDHIENLANKGLAALALIGPGEISKCPNLLTFCADGADKLVPRSVTMQNVGMLSRAGFDEFVEGYQWIPPWILEYPLQNKSGNTIQRIKIDWVFIGILMSFFAILFTFDAIAGERARGTLSLMMSNAVSRGQVLLGKYLGAFVTLMVPLIISILINLLVIHFFGNIPFASEHWLRILGMVGLFALLVSIFIFLGLFFPVVSQTPLQVWYGFCSLGCFWRLSFRAYSGLLSAI
;
A
#
# COMPACT_ATOMS: atom_id res chain seq x y z
N MET A 1 11.46 30.76 20.59
CA MET A 1 11.46 31.51 19.30
C MET A 1 11.12 30.63 18.10
N ILE A 2 11.79 29.49 17.87
CA ILE A 2 11.49 28.57 16.74
C ILE A 2 10.02 28.12 16.70
N TRP A 3 9.45 27.76 17.85
CA TRP A 3 8.04 27.35 17.97
C TRP A 3 7.05 28.45 17.53
N GLN A 4 7.30 29.71 17.88
CA GLN A 4 6.43 30.83 17.49
C GLN A 4 6.48 31.07 15.97
N ILE A 5 7.64 30.88 15.34
CA ILE A 5 7.80 30.94 13.89
C ILE A 5 7.03 29.80 13.23
N ALA A 6 7.16 28.58 13.76
CA ALA A 6 6.44 27.41 13.26
C ALA A 6 4.91 27.59 13.36
N PHE A 7 4.38 28.07 14.49
CA PHE A 7 2.94 28.32 14.67
C PHE A 7 2.40 29.38 13.70
N LYS A 8 3.17 30.44 13.46
CA LYS A 8 2.80 31.48 12.49
C LYS A 8 2.76 30.92 11.06
N GLU A 9 3.72 30.09 10.70
CA GLU A 9 3.77 29.44 9.38
C GLU A 9 2.63 28.42 9.21
N ILE A 10 2.35 27.63 10.26
CA ILE A 10 1.21 26.69 10.30
C ILE A 10 -0.10 27.45 10.09
N TYR A 11 -0.31 28.56 10.79
CA TYR A 11 -1.51 29.38 10.63
C TYR A 11 -1.64 29.92 9.20
N HIS A 12 -0.55 30.41 8.61
CA HIS A 12 -0.59 30.91 7.23
C HIS A 12 -0.92 29.79 6.23
N ASN A 13 -0.30 28.62 6.41
CA ASN A 13 -0.55 27.45 5.58
C ASN A 13 -1.98 26.91 5.73
N LEU A 14 -2.52 26.90 6.95
CA LEU A 14 -3.91 26.52 7.26
C LEU A 14 -4.93 27.41 6.55
N THR A 15 -4.65 28.71 6.44
CA THR A 15 -5.54 29.68 5.76
C THR A 15 -5.47 29.63 4.24
N THR A 16 -4.58 28.81 3.67
CA THR A 16 -4.41 28.72 2.23
C THR A 16 -5.45 27.79 1.62
N LEU A 17 -6.05 28.18 0.49
CA LEU A 17 -7.06 27.37 -0.24
C LEU A 17 -6.58 25.94 -0.54
N ARG A 18 -5.27 25.76 -0.72
CA ARG A 18 -4.63 24.46 -0.97
C ARG A 18 -4.74 23.52 0.22
N PHE A 19 -4.62 24.03 1.45
CA PHE A 19 -4.81 23.23 2.64
C PHE A 19 -6.27 22.77 2.75
N ALA A 20 -7.21 23.67 2.44
CA ALA A 20 -8.63 23.32 2.36
C ALA A 20 -8.92 22.26 1.28
N LEU A 21 -8.21 22.26 0.16
CA LEU A 21 -8.30 21.18 -0.83
C LEU A 21 -7.73 19.86 -0.27
N ILE A 22 -6.56 19.87 0.35
CA ILE A 22 -5.92 18.67 0.91
C ILE A 22 -6.80 18.03 2.00
N ILE A 23 -7.31 18.84 2.94
CA ILE A 23 -8.14 18.33 4.04
C ILE A 23 -9.48 17.74 3.58
N VAL A 24 -9.95 18.07 2.37
CA VAL A 24 -11.16 17.48 1.78
C VAL A 24 -10.82 16.31 0.88
N ILE A 25 -9.85 16.47 -0.03
CA ILE A 25 -9.49 15.47 -1.04
C ILE A 25 -8.94 14.19 -0.41
N LEU A 26 -8.08 14.30 0.61
CA LEU A 26 -7.48 13.13 1.25
C LEU A 26 -8.51 12.25 1.96
N PRO A 27 -9.37 12.77 2.85
CA PRO A 27 -10.41 11.95 3.45
C PRO A 27 -11.33 11.32 2.40
N VAL A 28 -11.70 12.06 1.36
CA VAL A 28 -12.54 11.52 0.27
C VAL A 28 -11.85 10.35 -0.43
N LEU A 29 -10.56 10.45 -0.73
CA LEU A 29 -9.78 9.35 -1.33
C LEU A 29 -9.69 8.14 -0.39
N PHE A 30 -9.43 8.35 0.90
CA PHE A 30 -9.35 7.29 1.89
C PHE A 30 -10.70 6.60 2.13
N VAL A 31 -11.79 7.37 2.14
CA VAL A 31 -13.15 6.85 2.25
C VAL A 31 -13.53 6.09 0.98
N ALA A 32 -13.23 6.64 -0.20
CA ALA A 32 -13.44 5.95 -1.47
C ALA A 32 -12.68 4.61 -1.52
N ASN A 33 -11.40 4.59 -1.11
CA ASN A 33 -10.64 3.35 -0.93
C ASN A 33 -11.38 2.40 0.02
N SER A 34 -11.71 2.83 1.23
CA SER A 34 -12.39 2.00 2.23
C SER A 34 -13.72 1.41 1.72
N LEU A 35 -14.54 2.23 1.07
CA LEU A 35 -15.82 1.83 0.50
C LEU A 35 -15.65 0.84 -0.65
N ILE A 36 -14.68 1.04 -1.55
CA ILE A 36 -14.39 0.09 -2.63
C ILE A 36 -13.97 -1.27 -2.04
N TYR A 37 -13.21 -1.26 -0.94
CA TYR A 37 -12.77 -2.50 -0.27
C TYR A 37 -13.87 -3.17 0.56
N SER A 38 -14.78 -2.40 1.15
CA SER A 38 -15.85 -2.92 2.01
C SER A 38 -17.11 -3.32 1.22
N LEU A 39 -17.47 -2.57 0.18
CA LEU A 39 -18.73 -2.71 -0.57
C LEU A 39 -18.54 -3.17 -2.02
N GLY A 40 -17.32 -3.10 -2.57
CA GLY A 40 -17.07 -3.58 -3.92
C GLY A 40 -17.31 -5.08 -4.04
N GLY A 41 -17.79 -5.56 -5.19
CA GLY A 41 -18.03 -6.99 -5.45
C GLY A 41 -16.80 -7.91 -5.31
N TYR A 42 -15.60 -7.34 -5.18
CA TYR A 42 -14.34 -8.04 -4.86
C TYR A 42 -13.83 -7.74 -3.43
N GLY A 43 -14.70 -7.20 -2.58
CA GLY A 43 -14.38 -6.71 -1.24
C GLY A 43 -13.98 -7.81 -0.24
N TYR A 44 -13.52 -7.38 0.93
CA TYR A 44 -13.01 -8.29 1.96
C TYR A 44 -14.06 -9.31 2.42
N THR A 45 -15.31 -8.86 2.62
CA THR A 45 -16.42 -9.72 3.07
C THR A 45 -16.75 -10.83 2.07
N ALA A 46 -16.76 -10.51 0.77
CA ALA A 46 -16.93 -11.50 -0.29
C ALA A 46 -15.79 -12.53 -0.28
N GLN A 47 -14.54 -12.06 -0.10
CA GLN A 47 -13.38 -12.95 -0.02
C GLN A 47 -13.44 -13.89 1.19
N VAL A 48 -13.84 -13.38 2.36
CA VAL A 48 -14.01 -14.21 3.57
C VAL A 48 -15.13 -15.23 3.38
N ASN A 49 -16.25 -14.84 2.77
CA ASN A 49 -17.35 -15.76 2.51
C ASN A 49 -16.94 -16.87 1.54
N THR A 50 -16.26 -16.54 0.44
CA THR A 50 -15.73 -17.54 -0.50
C THR A 50 -14.72 -18.47 0.18
N TYR A 51 -13.83 -17.93 1.00
CA TYR A 51 -12.85 -18.71 1.76
C TYR A 51 -13.54 -19.69 2.73
N ASN A 52 -14.54 -19.22 3.49
CA ASN A 52 -15.29 -20.07 4.42
C ASN A 52 -16.07 -21.17 3.68
N GLN A 53 -16.69 -20.84 2.55
CA GLN A 53 -17.37 -21.81 1.69
C GLN A 53 -16.41 -22.88 1.16
N GLN A 54 -15.22 -22.46 0.69
CA GLN A 54 -14.19 -23.39 0.23
C GLN A 54 -13.69 -24.30 1.36
N ILE A 55 -13.45 -23.78 2.56
CA ILE A 55 -13.05 -24.61 3.71
C ILE A 55 -14.12 -25.64 4.08
N ALA A 56 -15.39 -25.23 4.09
CA ALA A 56 -16.49 -26.15 4.37
C ALA A 56 -16.55 -27.28 3.33
N GLN A 57 -16.47 -26.93 2.05
CA GLN A 57 -16.44 -27.91 0.95
C GLN A 57 -15.22 -28.84 1.04
N ASN A 58 -14.05 -28.31 1.37
CA ASN A 58 -12.84 -29.10 1.50
C ASN A 58 -12.92 -30.06 2.69
N ARG A 59 -13.53 -29.62 3.79
CA ARG A 59 -13.77 -30.47 4.96
C ARG A 59 -14.70 -31.63 4.61
N ASP A 60 -15.82 -31.36 3.95
CA ASP A 60 -16.76 -32.39 3.51
C ASP A 60 -16.10 -33.37 2.53
N HIS A 61 -15.23 -32.86 1.65
CA HIS A 61 -14.44 -33.66 0.72
C HIS A 61 -13.48 -34.61 1.46
N ILE A 62 -12.73 -34.09 2.43
CA ILE A 62 -11.79 -34.88 3.24
C ILE A 62 -12.53 -35.91 4.08
N GLU A 63 -13.67 -35.57 4.69
CA GLU A 63 -14.47 -36.50 5.50
C GLU A 63 -15.02 -37.65 4.63
N ASN A 64 -15.51 -37.36 3.43
CA ASN A 64 -15.97 -38.38 2.47
C ASN A 64 -14.82 -39.34 2.06
N LEU A 65 -13.63 -38.80 1.79
CA LEU A 65 -12.46 -39.61 1.45
C LEU A 65 -11.93 -40.41 2.65
N ALA A 66 -11.91 -39.81 3.84
CA ALA A 66 -11.50 -40.49 5.07
C ALA A 66 -12.40 -41.69 5.38
N ASN A 67 -13.72 -41.57 5.14
CA ASN A 67 -14.68 -42.66 5.29
C ASN A 67 -14.45 -43.81 4.30
N LYS A 68 -13.91 -43.53 3.10
CA LYS A 68 -13.52 -44.55 2.12
C LYS A 68 -12.20 -45.24 2.48
N GLY A 69 -11.40 -44.62 3.35
CA GLY A 69 -10.16 -45.14 3.90
C GLY A 69 -8.97 -44.18 3.76
N LEU A 70 -8.03 -44.22 4.71
CA LEU A 70 -6.84 -43.36 4.69
C LEU A 70 -6.01 -43.49 3.40
N ALA A 71 -6.01 -44.67 2.77
CA ALA A 71 -5.33 -44.89 1.50
C ALA A 71 -5.93 -44.04 0.37
N ALA A 72 -7.26 -43.89 0.32
CA ALA A 72 -7.92 -43.04 -0.68
C ALA A 72 -7.56 -41.57 -0.49
N LEU A 73 -7.51 -41.11 0.77
CA LEU A 73 -7.09 -39.74 1.10
C LEU A 73 -5.61 -39.49 0.76
N ALA A 74 -4.73 -40.48 0.99
CA ALA A 74 -3.30 -40.37 0.66
C ALA A 74 -3.03 -40.36 -0.86
N LEU A 75 -3.91 -40.95 -1.66
CA LEU A 75 -3.78 -41.00 -3.13
C LEU A 75 -4.40 -39.78 -3.81
N ILE A 76 -5.62 -39.39 -3.41
CA ILE A 76 -6.38 -38.30 -4.04
C ILE A 76 -5.95 -36.94 -3.47
N GLY A 77 -5.59 -36.89 -2.19
CA GLY A 77 -5.22 -35.69 -1.47
C GLY A 77 -6.41 -34.91 -0.90
N PRO A 78 -6.13 -33.86 -0.13
CA PRO A 78 -7.16 -33.10 0.59
C PRO A 78 -7.90 -32.06 -0.27
N GLY A 79 -7.59 -31.94 -1.57
CA GLY A 79 -8.25 -30.99 -2.49
C GLY A 79 -7.54 -29.63 -2.59
N GLU A 80 -8.30 -28.55 -2.72
CA GLU A 80 -7.73 -27.20 -2.87
C GLU A 80 -7.41 -26.58 -1.51
N ILE A 81 -6.17 -26.16 -1.29
CA ILE A 81 -5.82 -25.41 -0.08
C ILE A 81 -5.93 -23.91 -0.35
N SER A 82 -6.97 -23.30 0.22
CA SER A 82 -7.16 -21.86 0.19
C SER A 82 -6.33 -21.17 1.27
N LYS A 83 -5.67 -20.08 0.89
CA LYS A 83 -4.95 -19.19 1.80
C LYS A 83 -5.95 -18.29 2.54
N CYS A 84 -5.73 -18.08 3.84
CA CYS A 84 -6.52 -17.13 4.62
C CYS A 84 -6.44 -15.71 4.00
N PRO A 85 -7.57 -15.01 3.83
CA PRO A 85 -7.56 -13.64 3.32
C PRO A 85 -6.86 -12.72 4.33
N ASN A 86 -5.91 -11.91 3.85
CA ASN A 86 -5.22 -10.95 4.70
C ASN A 86 -6.14 -9.76 5.02
N LEU A 87 -6.06 -9.29 6.25
CA LEU A 87 -6.82 -8.16 6.78
C LEU A 87 -6.28 -6.81 6.30
N LEU A 88 -4.98 -6.74 6.01
CA LEU A 88 -4.26 -5.50 5.67
C LEU A 88 -4.24 -5.20 4.16
N THR A 89 -4.95 -5.99 3.36
CA THR A 89 -5.03 -5.83 1.91
C THR A 89 -5.59 -4.46 1.49
N PHE A 90 -6.31 -3.75 2.37
CA PHE A 90 -6.79 -2.38 2.14
C PHE A 90 -5.67 -1.32 2.16
N CYS A 91 -4.64 -1.53 2.98
CA CYS A 91 -3.45 -0.68 3.02
C CYS A 91 -2.54 -0.98 1.84
N ALA A 92 -2.24 -2.26 1.63
CA ALA A 92 -1.28 -2.74 0.65
C ALA A 92 -1.66 -4.13 0.15
N ASP A 93 -1.89 -4.28 -1.16
CA ASP A 93 -2.12 -5.59 -1.80
C ASP A 93 -0.82 -6.43 -1.82
N GLY A 94 0.35 -5.78 -1.78
CA GLY A 94 1.68 -6.38 -1.61
C GLY A 94 1.96 -7.58 -2.52
N ALA A 95 2.61 -8.60 -1.95
CA ALA A 95 2.87 -9.89 -2.61
C ALA A 95 1.61 -10.77 -2.73
N ASP A 96 0.52 -10.41 -2.05
CA ASP A 96 -0.73 -11.18 -2.05
C ASP A 96 -1.43 -11.18 -3.43
N LYS A 97 -1.08 -10.21 -4.29
CA LYS A 97 -1.48 -10.18 -5.69
C LYS A 97 -0.75 -11.21 -6.55
N LEU A 98 0.50 -11.51 -6.20
CA LEU A 98 1.41 -12.36 -6.98
C LEU A 98 1.26 -13.84 -6.61
N VAL A 99 0.84 -14.13 -5.38
CA VAL A 99 0.62 -15.49 -4.90
C VAL A 99 -0.82 -15.92 -5.24
N PRO A 100 -1.04 -17.12 -5.82
CA PRO A 100 -2.38 -17.65 -6.02
C PRO A 100 -3.09 -17.84 -4.68
N ARG A 101 -4.40 -17.56 -4.65
CA ARG A 101 -5.21 -17.63 -3.42
C ARG A 101 -5.57 -19.04 -3.00
N SER A 102 -5.70 -19.95 -3.95
CA SER A 102 -5.82 -21.38 -3.71
C SER A 102 -4.71 -22.10 -4.43
N VAL A 103 -4.20 -23.14 -3.80
CA VAL A 103 -3.24 -24.06 -4.40
C VAL A 103 -3.97 -25.39 -4.58
N THR A 104 -4.11 -25.82 -5.82
CA THR A 104 -4.77 -27.09 -6.14
C THR A 104 -3.77 -28.22 -5.92
N MET A 105 -4.15 -29.21 -5.13
CA MET A 105 -3.41 -30.46 -5.00
C MET A 105 -4.05 -31.47 -5.94
N GLN A 106 -3.34 -31.84 -6.99
CA GLN A 106 -3.88 -32.72 -8.03
C GLN A 106 -3.26 -34.11 -7.92
N ASN A 107 -4.11 -35.13 -8.12
CA ASN A 107 -3.65 -36.50 -8.34
C ASN A 107 -2.97 -36.58 -9.72
N VAL A 108 -1.78 -37.17 -9.78
CA VAL A 108 -0.92 -37.18 -10.98
C VAL A 108 -1.40 -38.16 -12.07
N GLY A 109 -2.64 -38.63 -11.98
CA GLY A 109 -3.22 -39.57 -12.94
C GLY A 109 -2.71 -41.00 -12.75
N MET A 110 -3.32 -41.94 -13.47
CA MET A 110 -3.00 -43.36 -13.39
C MET A 110 -1.92 -43.72 -14.41
N LEU A 111 -0.84 -44.36 -13.95
CA LEU A 111 0.19 -44.95 -14.81
C LEU A 111 -0.10 -46.45 -14.94
N SER A 112 -0.68 -46.86 -16.07
CA SER A 112 -0.88 -48.28 -16.40
C SER A 112 0.11 -48.70 -17.48
N ARG A 113 0.91 -49.74 -17.19
CA ARG A 113 1.77 -50.40 -18.20
C ARG A 113 1.07 -51.69 -18.63
N ALA A 114 0.53 -51.71 -19.85
CA ALA A 114 -0.01 -52.94 -20.45
C ALA A 114 1.17 -53.86 -20.84
N GLY A 115 1.16 -55.09 -20.33
CA GLY A 115 2.11 -56.14 -20.75
C GLY A 115 1.67 -56.75 -22.09
N PHE A 116 2.63 -57.00 -22.98
CA PHE A 116 2.43 -57.84 -24.16
C PHE A 116 2.58 -59.32 -23.73
N ASP A 117 1.58 -59.90 -23.08
CA ASP A 117 1.25 -61.34 -23.23
C ASP A 117 -0.01 -61.76 -22.44
N GLU A 118 -0.58 -62.90 -22.86
CA GLU A 118 -1.93 -63.42 -22.57
C GLU A 118 -2.28 -63.70 -21.09
N PHE A 119 -1.32 -63.59 -20.16
CA PHE A 119 -1.55 -63.66 -18.72
C PHE A 119 -0.59 -62.73 -17.96
N VAL A 120 -0.91 -61.44 -17.88
CA VAL A 120 -0.15 -60.50 -17.03
C VAL A 120 -1.10 -59.66 -16.21
N GLU A 121 -1.06 -59.85 -14.88
CA GLU A 121 -1.70 -58.96 -13.90
C GLU A 121 -1.35 -57.50 -14.22
N GLY A 122 -2.36 -56.70 -14.54
CA GLY A 122 -2.17 -55.26 -14.77
C GLY A 122 -1.86 -54.57 -13.44
N TYR A 123 -0.60 -54.24 -13.20
CA TYR A 123 -0.23 -53.43 -12.04
C TYR A 123 -0.64 -51.97 -12.28
N GLN A 124 -1.69 -51.54 -11.58
CA GLN A 124 -2.12 -50.14 -11.56
C GLN A 124 -1.36 -49.40 -10.47
N TRP A 125 -0.47 -48.49 -10.86
CA TRP A 125 0.22 -47.61 -9.92
C TRP A 125 -0.47 -46.25 -9.90
N ILE A 126 -0.89 -45.83 -8.71
CA ILE A 126 -1.42 -44.49 -8.45
C ILE A 126 -0.36 -43.78 -7.59
N PRO A 127 0.34 -42.78 -8.12
CA PRO A 127 1.29 -42.01 -7.33
C PRO A 127 0.56 -41.14 -6.30
N PRO A 128 1.23 -40.77 -5.19
CA PRO A 128 0.68 -39.80 -4.25
C PRO A 128 0.42 -38.45 -4.93
N TRP A 129 -0.52 -37.68 -4.38
CA TRP A 129 -0.83 -36.33 -4.85
C TRP A 129 0.39 -35.41 -4.76
N ILE A 130 0.46 -34.43 -5.66
CA ILE A 130 1.53 -33.43 -5.70
C ILE A 130 0.90 -32.04 -5.56
N LEU A 131 1.65 -31.14 -4.94
CA LEU A 131 1.28 -29.74 -4.85
C LEU A 131 1.64 -29.04 -6.17
N GLU A 132 0.62 -28.61 -6.92
CA GLU A 132 0.84 -27.82 -8.12
C GLU A 132 0.81 -26.34 -7.75
N TYR A 133 1.91 -25.64 -8.01
CA TYR A 133 1.96 -24.19 -7.89
C TYR A 133 1.60 -23.60 -9.24
N PRO A 134 0.34 -23.19 -9.49
CA PRO A 134 0.01 -22.53 -10.73
C PRO A 134 0.82 -21.22 -10.79
N LEU A 135 1.78 -21.16 -11.71
CA LEU A 135 2.45 -19.91 -12.06
C LEU A 135 1.42 -19.08 -12.82
N GLN A 136 0.56 -18.41 -12.05
CA GLN A 136 -0.48 -17.57 -12.61
C GLN A 136 0.18 -16.31 -13.16
N ASN A 137 0.66 -16.39 -14.40
CA ASN A 137 1.05 -15.24 -15.19
C ASN A 137 -0.23 -14.46 -15.48
N LYS A 138 -0.66 -13.62 -14.53
CA LYS A 138 -1.73 -12.63 -14.73
C LYS A 138 -1.23 -11.57 -15.72
N SER A 139 -1.06 -11.98 -16.97
CA SER A 139 -1.00 -11.12 -18.15
C SER A 139 -2.43 -10.69 -18.46
N GLY A 140 -3.02 -9.92 -17.53
CA GLY A 140 -4.33 -9.31 -17.69
C GLY A 140 -4.12 -7.84 -18.01
N ASN A 141 -4.47 -7.45 -19.24
CA ASN A 141 -4.76 -6.10 -19.72
C ASN A 141 -4.27 -4.96 -18.81
N THR A 142 -3.16 -4.32 -19.20
CA THR A 142 -2.54 -3.16 -18.54
C THR A 142 -3.50 -1.99 -18.25
N ILE A 143 -4.71 -2.01 -18.81
CA ILE A 143 -5.77 -1.00 -18.62
C ILE A 143 -6.60 -1.25 -17.33
N GLN A 144 -6.57 -2.44 -16.74
CA GLN A 144 -7.42 -2.78 -15.59
C GLN A 144 -6.59 -2.91 -14.30
N ARG A 145 -6.34 -1.77 -13.62
CA ARG A 145 -6.23 -1.62 -12.15
C ARG A 145 -5.44 -0.37 -11.78
N ILE A 146 -6.05 0.80 -11.90
CA ILE A 146 -5.75 1.86 -10.93
C ILE A 146 -6.62 1.53 -9.71
N LYS A 147 -6.13 0.61 -8.88
CA LYS A 147 -6.74 0.36 -7.56
C LYS A 147 -6.31 1.54 -6.69
N ILE A 148 -7.27 2.27 -6.14
CA ILE A 148 -7.00 3.38 -5.23
C ILE A 148 -6.51 2.74 -3.93
N ASP A 149 -5.21 2.49 -3.82
CA ASP A 149 -4.57 1.92 -2.63
C ASP A 149 -3.83 3.01 -1.86
N TRP A 150 -3.41 2.75 -0.62
CA TRP A 150 -2.68 3.76 0.18
C TRP A 150 -1.38 4.22 -0.51
N VAL A 151 -0.78 3.38 -1.36
CA VAL A 151 0.36 3.75 -2.22
C VAL A 151 0.01 4.90 -3.16
N PHE A 152 -1.18 4.87 -3.78
CA PHE A 152 -1.64 5.94 -4.68
C PHE A 152 -1.87 7.25 -3.92
N ILE A 153 -2.43 7.17 -2.71
CA ILE A 153 -2.55 8.30 -1.80
C ILE A 153 -1.17 8.88 -1.45
N GLY A 154 -0.18 8.03 -1.20
CA GLY A 154 1.20 8.45 -0.94
C GLY A 154 1.81 9.24 -2.09
N ILE A 155 1.52 8.81 -3.32
CA ILE A 155 1.94 9.52 -4.53
C ILE A 155 1.34 10.93 -4.57
N LEU A 156 0.04 11.06 -4.31
CA LEU A 156 -0.63 12.35 -4.24
C LEU A 156 -0.05 13.24 -3.14
N MET A 157 0.27 12.65 -1.99
CA MET A 157 0.93 13.38 -0.89
C MET A 157 2.32 13.91 -1.27
N SER A 158 3.12 13.14 -1.99
CA SER A 158 4.43 13.62 -2.47
C SER A 158 4.29 14.83 -3.39
N PHE A 159 3.26 14.84 -4.25
CA PHE A 159 2.97 15.96 -5.14
C PHE A 159 2.57 17.22 -4.35
N PHE A 160 1.68 17.07 -3.35
CA PHE A 160 1.30 18.17 -2.48
C PHE A 160 2.47 18.70 -1.65
N ALA A 161 3.36 17.83 -1.17
CA ALA A 161 4.55 18.24 -0.41
C ALA A 161 5.44 19.18 -1.23
N ILE A 162 5.74 18.81 -2.48
CA ILE A 162 6.55 19.66 -3.38
C ILE A 162 5.84 21.00 -3.64
N LEU A 163 4.55 20.97 -3.92
CA LEU A 163 3.74 22.17 -4.19
C LEU A 163 3.70 23.13 -2.98
N PHE A 164 3.68 22.59 -1.76
CA PHE A 164 3.77 23.37 -0.52
C PHE A 164 5.16 23.96 -0.28
N THR A 165 6.22 23.22 -0.62
CA THR A 165 7.59 23.75 -0.47
C THR A 165 7.92 24.83 -1.49
N PHE A 166 7.45 24.70 -2.74
CA PHE A 166 7.67 25.70 -3.79
C PHE A 166 7.01 27.04 -3.43
N ASP A 167 5.69 27.02 -3.25
CA ASP A 167 5.02 27.56 -2.08
C ASP A 167 5.73 28.60 -1.22
N ALA A 168 6.24 28.05 -0.11
CA ALA A 168 6.90 28.73 0.97
C ALA A 168 8.15 29.52 0.53
N ILE A 169 8.76 29.16 -0.61
CA ILE A 169 9.97 29.79 -1.14
C ILE A 169 9.61 30.92 -2.08
N ALA A 170 8.67 30.71 -3.00
CA ALA A 170 8.17 31.72 -3.93
C ALA A 170 7.49 32.87 -3.17
N GLY A 171 6.71 32.56 -2.13
CA GLY A 171 6.04 33.54 -1.29
C GLY A 171 7.00 34.49 -0.55
N GLU A 172 8.17 33.99 -0.10
CA GLU A 172 9.19 34.84 0.53
C GLU A 172 10.02 35.65 -0.46
N ARG A 173 10.28 35.08 -1.65
CA ARG A 173 10.95 35.82 -2.72
C ARG A 173 10.10 36.99 -3.21
N ALA A 174 8.78 36.79 -3.33
CA ALA A 174 7.84 37.83 -3.78
C ALA A 174 7.62 38.94 -2.73
N ARG A 175 7.66 38.61 -1.43
CA ARG A 175 7.46 39.58 -0.35
C ARG A 175 8.71 40.38 0.03
N GLY A 176 9.86 40.09 -0.59
CA GLY A 176 11.14 40.74 -0.27
C GLY A 176 11.65 40.46 1.15
N THR A 177 10.95 39.63 1.93
CA THR A 177 11.28 39.30 3.32
C THR A 177 12.64 38.64 3.44
N LEU A 178 13.12 37.98 2.37
CA LEU A 178 14.45 37.39 2.31
C LEU A 178 15.57 38.45 2.40
N SER A 179 15.36 39.62 1.79
CA SER A 179 16.29 40.76 1.86
C SER A 179 16.25 41.40 3.25
N LEU A 180 15.05 41.52 3.85
CA LEU A 180 14.89 42.03 5.21
C LEU A 180 15.49 41.08 6.27
N MET A 181 15.32 39.77 6.11
CA MET A 181 15.94 38.77 6.99
C MET A 181 17.47 38.74 6.84
N MET A 182 18.02 39.02 5.66
CA MET A 182 19.47 39.17 5.48
C MET A 182 20.05 40.42 6.16
N SER A 183 19.23 41.44 6.42
CA SER A 183 19.62 42.65 7.15
C SER A 183 19.52 42.52 8.68
N ASN A 184 18.91 41.45 9.20
CA ASN A 184 18.68 41.25 10.63
C ASN A 184 19.37 39.99 11.18
N ALA A 185 19.80 40.02 12.44
CA ALA A 185 20.65 39.01 13.09
C ALA A 185 19.90 37.73 13.53
N VAL A 186 18.97 37.21 12.70
CA VAL A 186 18.26 35.96 12.99
C VAL A 186 19.01 34.78 12.36
N SER A 187 19.30 33.76 13.15
CA SER A 187 20.05 32.59 12.69
C SER A 187 19.31 31.82 11.59
N ARG A 188 19.97 31.65 10.43
CA ARG A 188 19.39 31.06 9.21
C ARG A 188 18.81 29.66 9.42
N GLY A 189 19.43 28.86 10.29
CA GLY A 189 18.98 27.50 10.61
C GLY A 189 17.65 27.46 11.35
N GLN A 190 17.36 28.44 12.21
CA GLN A 190 16.10 28.49 12.96
C GLN A 190 14.90 28.82 12.08
N VAL A 191 15.10 29.67 11.07
CA VAL A 191 14.06 30.00 10.07
C VAL A 191 13.78 28.77 9.19
N LEU A 192 14.84 28.09 8.73
CA LEU A 192 14.70 26.90 7.89
C LEU A 192 13.99 25.75 8.63
N LEU A 193 14.36 25.50 9.89
CA LEU A 193 13.70 24.50 10.74
C LEU A 193 12.25 24.85 11.04
N GLY A 194 11.94 26.13 11.28
CA GLY A 194 10.57 26.60 11.48
C GLY A 194 9.68 26.34 10.25
N LYS A 195 10.21 26.59 9.05
CA LYS A 195 9.51 26.29 7.78
C LYS A 195 9.32 24.80 7.55
N TYR A 196 10.38 24.01 7.78
CA TYR A 196 10.31 22.56 7.66
C TYR A 196 9.24 21.99 8.60
N LEU A 197 9.27 22.37 9.88
CA LEU A 197 8.28 21.92 10.86
C LEU A 197 6.86 22.40 10.50
N GLY A 198 6.72 23.63 10.02
CA GLY A 198 5.43 24.17 9.60
C GLY A 198 4.82 23.39 8.43
N ALA A 199 5.60 23.11 7.39
CA ALA A 199 5.17 22.31 6.24
C ALA A 199 4.88 20.86 6.64
N PHE A 200 5.73 20.26 7.48
CA PHE A 200 5.58 18.89 7.96
C PHE A 200 4.29 18.70 8.77
N VAL A 201 4.05 19.56 9.77
CA VAL A 201 2.84 19.50 10.60
C VAL A 201 1.59 19.74 9.76
N THR A 202 1.63 20.71 8.84
CA THR A 202 0.50 21.01 7.94
C THR A 202 0.10 19.80 7.10
N LEU A 203 1.04 18.98 6.64
CA LEU A 203 0.73 17.78 5.84
C LEU A 203 0.41 16.56 6.70
N MET A 204 0.98 16.45 7.90
CA MET A 204 0.69 15.34 8.82
C MET A 204 -0.73 15.38 9.37
N VAL A 205 -1.26 16.56 9.69
CA VAL A 205 -2.62 16.72 10.25
C VAL A 205 -3.70 16.08 9.35
N PRO A 206 -3.85 16.46 8.06
CA PRO A 206 -4.87 15.85 7.20
C PRO A 206 -4.59 14.37 6.93
N LEU A 207 -3.33 13.92 6.93
CA LEU A 207 -2.99 12.50 6.79
C LEU A 207 -3.51 11.66 7.97
N ILE A 208 -3.23 12.10 9.20
CA ILE A 208 -3.68 11.42 10.42
C ILE A 208 -5.21 11.39 10.47
N ILE A 209 -5.87 12.51 10.18
CA ILE A 209 -7.34 12.59 10.13
C ILE A 209 -7.91 11.60 9.13
N SER A 210 -7.33 11.51 7.93
CA SER A 210 -7.83 10.62 6.87
C SER A 210 -7.65 9.14 7.22
N ILE A 211 -6.53 8.78 7.85
CA ILE A 211 -6.29 7.41 8.31
C ILE A 211 -7.26 7.04 9.44
N LEU A 212 -7.52 7.95 10.38
CA LEU A 212 -8.51 7.74 11.44
C LEU A 212 -9.91 7.53 10.86
N ILE A 213 -10.31 8.33 9.87
CA ILE A 213 -11.59 8.16 9.17
C ILE A 213 -11.64 6.81 8.45
N ASN A 214 -10.58 6.41 7.75
CA ASN A 214 -10.53 5.10 7.08
C ASN A 214 -10.69 3.94 8.07
N LEU A 215 -9.98 3.99 9.21
CA LEU A 215 -10.09 2.99 10.26
C LEU A 215 -11.49 2.94 10.87
N LEU A 216 -12.12 4.11 11.07
CA LEU A 216 -13.47 4.23 11.59
C LEU A 216 -14.50 3.59 10.65
N VAL A 217 -14.37 3.84 9.34
CA VAL A 217 -15.23 3.21 8.32
C VAL A 217 -15.07 1.69 8.33
N ILE A 218 -13.83 1.18 8.41
CA ILE A 218 -13.58 -0.27 8.45
C ILE A 218 -14.13 -0.89 9.74
N HIS A 219 -14.06 -0.19 10.87
CA HIS A 219 -14.62 -0.68 12.13
C HIS A 219 -16.15 -0.82 12.06
N PHE A 220 -16.84 0.17 11.48
CA PHE A 220 -18.29 0.13 11.35
C PHE A 220 -18.81 -0.86 10.29
N PHE A 221 -18.13 -0.98 9.14
CA PHE A 221 -18.61 -1.80 8.02
C PHE A 221 -17.94 -3.17 7.90
N GLY A 222 -16.72 -3.33 8.40
CA GLY A 222 -15.89 -4.52 8.16
C GLY A 222 -16.01 -5.63 9.20
N ASN A 223 -16.57 -5.36 10.39
CA ASN A 223 -16.65 -6.30 11.52
C ASN A 223 -15.33 -7.09 11.75
N ILE A 224 -14.20 -6.37 11.68
CA ILE A 224 -12.86 -6.95 11.75
C ILE A 224 -12.38 -6.94 13.22
N PRO A 225 -12.00 -8.10 13.80
CA PRO A 225 -11.35 -8.12 15.10
C PRO A 225 -9.90 -7.60 14.96
N PHE A 226 -9.65 -6.37 15.41
CA PHE A 226 -8.30 -5.80 15.43
C PHE A 226 -7.48 -6.41 16.59
N ALA A 227 -6.66 -7.42 16.30
CA ALA A 227 -5.62 -7.86 17.21
C ALA A 227 -4.51 -6.79 17.38
N SER A 228 -3.84 -6.79 18.54
CA SER A 228 -2.76 -5.84 18.88
C SER A 228 -1.60 -5.83 17.88
N GLU A 229 -1.35 -6.94 17.20
CA GLU A 229 -0.28 -7.08 16.20
C GLU A 229 -0.50 -6.21 14.95
N HIS A 230 -1.76 -5.92 14.60
CA HIS A 230 -2.08 -5.12 13.41
C HIS A 230 -1.78 -3.63 13.65
N TRP A 231 -1.89 -3.15 14.89
CA TRP A 231 -1.62 -1.76 15.24
C TRP A 231 -0.16 -1.37 15.01
N LEU A 232 0.79 -2.27 15.32
CA LEU A 232 2.21 -2.01 15.10
C LEU A 232 2.52 -1.86 13.61
N ARG A 233 1.90 -2.67 12.75
CA ARG A 233 2.06 -2.57 11.29
C ARG A 233 1.45 -1.28 10.75
N ILE A 234 0.26 -0.89 11.22
CA ILE A 234 -0.38 0.37 10.84
C ILE A 234 0.51 1.56 11.24
N LEU A 235 1.06 1.54 12.45
CA LEU A 235 2.01 2.56 12.91
C LEU A 235 3.26 2.61 12.03
N GLY A 236 3.80 1.46 11.64
CA GLY A 236 4.91 1.36 10.68
C GLY A 236 4.58 2.00 9.32
N MET A 237 3.38 1.76 8.79
CA MET A 237 2.92 2.38 7.54
C MET A 237 2.80 3.91 7.66
N VAL A 238 2.23 4.41 8.76
CA VAL A 238 2.17 5.86 9.05
C VAL A 238 3.58 6.45 9.12
N GLY A 239 4.52 5.75 9.77
CA GLY A 239 5.92 6.13 9.83
C GLY A 239 6.57 6.23 8.44
N LEU A 240 6.29 5.27 7.54
CA LEU A 240 6.77 5.32 6.16
C LEU A 240 6.20 6.50 5.38
N PHE A 241 4.92 6.84 5.54
CA PHE A 241 4.35 8.06 4.95
C PHE A 241 5.01 9.33 5.52
N ALA A 242 5.26 9.36 6.82
CA ALA A 242 5.94 10.48 7.47
C ALA A 242 7.37 10.67 6.95
N LEU A 243 8.12 9.58 6.78
CA LEU A 243 9.45 9.60 6.16
C LEU A 243 9.39 10.07 4.71
N LEU A 244 8.43 9.58 3.92
CA LEU A 244 8.24 10.00 2.54
C LEU A 244 8.03 11.52 2.45
N VAL A 245 7.05 12.04 3.20
CA VAL A 245 6.74 13.48 3.24
C VAL A 245 7.95 14.29 3.71
N SER A 246 8.64 13.83 4.77
CA SER A 246 9.85 14.47 5.27
C SER A 246 10.93 14.62 4.19
N ILE A 247 11.25 13.53 3.47
CA ILE A 247 12.23 13.54 2.38
C ILE A 247 11.82 14.52 1.28
N PHE A 248 10.55 14.51 0.84
CA PHE A 248 10.09 15.45 -0.18
C PHE A 248 10.14 16.92 0.27
N ILE A 249 9.84 17.21 1.53
CA ILE A 249 9.99 18.57 2.07
C ILE A 249 11.47 18.99 2.07
N PHE A 250 12.37 18.11 2.50
CA PHE A 250 13.81 18.38 2.47
C PHE A 250 14.31 18.64 1.06
N LEU A 251 13.91 17.81 0.08
CA LEU A 251 14.24 18.04 -1.33
C LEU A 251 13.69 19.40 -1.78
N GLY A 252 12.40 19.66 -1.55
CA GLY A 252 11.74 20.89 -1.94
C GLY A 252 12.37 22.17 -1.37
N LEU A 253 12.90 22.12 -0.15
CA LEU A 253 13.67 23.22 0.46
C LEU A 253 15.10 23.34 -0.10
N PHE A 254 15.73 22.23 -0.49
CA PHE A 254 17.12 22.21 -0.96
C PHE A 254 17.29 22.73 -2.40
N PHE A 255 16.38 22.36 -3.32
CA PHE A 255 16.52 22.72 -4.74
C PHE A 255 16.63 24.23 -5.00
N PRO A 256 15.82 25.10 -4.37
CA PRO A 256 15.87 26.54 -4.66
C PRO A 256 17.03 27.26 -3.99
N VAL A 257 17.65 26.68 -2.96
CA VAL A 257 18.86 27.23 -2.32
C VAL A 257 20.08 27.06 -3.22
N VAL A 258 20.15 25.94 -3.96
CA VAL A 258 21.27 25.62 -4.85
C VAL A 258 21.11 26.25 -6.23
N SER A 259 19.88 26.41 -6.73
CA SER A 259 19.64 26.88 -8.10
C SER A 259 19.37 28.38 -8.18
N GLN A 260 20.31 29.12 -8.77
CA GLN A 260 20.14 30.56 -9.06
C GLN A 260 19.45 30.81 -10.42
N THR A 261 19.22 29.77 -11.23
CA THR A 261 18.68 29.88 -12.60
C THR A 261 17.45 29.00 -12.86
N PRO A 262 16.45 29.47 -13.64
CA PRO A 262 15.21 28.73 -13.91
C PRO A 262 15.40 27.42 -14.69
N LEU A 263 16.50 27.28 -15.45
CA LEU A 263 16.85 26.06 -16.18
C LEU A 263 17.27 24.91 -15.25
N GLN A 264 17.92 25.21 -14.12
CA GLN A 264 18.31 24.18 -13.14
C GLN A 264 17.12 23.64 -12.35
N VAL A 265 16.05 24.42 -12.20
CA VAL A 265 14.78 23.95 -11.60
C VAL A 265 14.15 22.88 -12.49
N TRP A 266 14.25 23.00 -13.81
CA TRP A 266 13.77 22.02 -14.77
C TRP A 266 14.56 20.70 -14.73
N TYR A 267 15.89 20.78 -14.63
CA TYR A 267 16.74 19.60 -14.40
C TYR A 267 16.49 18.95 -13.03
N GLY A 268 16.24 19.76 -12.00
CA GLY A 268 15.81 19.31 -10.68
C GLY A 268 14.45 18.62 -10.70
N PHE A 269 13.49 19.12 -11.48
CA PHE A 269 12.18 18.49 -11.67
C PHE A 269 12.29 17.15 -12.43
N CYS A 270 13.18 17.09 -13.42
CA CYS A 270 13.45 15.88 -14.19
C CYS A 270 14.18 14.81 -13.35
N SER A 271 15.16 15.23 -12.53
CA SER A 271 15.82 14.34 -11.56
C SER A 271 14.88 13.94 -10.42
N LEU A 272 13.97 14.83 -9.99
CA LEU A 272 12.87 14.49 -9.08
C LEU A 272 11.96 13.45 -9.71
N GLY A 273 11.64 13.52 -11.00
CA GLY A 273 10.86 12.49 -11.70
C GLY A 273 11.54 11.12 -11.67
N CYS A 274 12.85 11.08 -11.90
CA CYS A 274 13.65 9.85 -11.75
C CYS A 274 13.69 9.37 -10.29
N PHE A 275 13.87 10.28 -9.32
CA PHE A 275 13.86 9.98 -7.89
C PHE A 275 12.48 9.56 -7.40
N TRP A 276 11.41 10.09 -8.00
CA TRP A 276 10.03 9.73 -7.74
C TRP A 276 9.74 8.32 -8.24
N ARG A 277 10.28 7.94 -9.41
CA ARG A 277 10.22 6.56 -9.91
C ARG A 277 11.01 5.57 -9.04
N LEU A 278 12.17 5.98 -8.54
CA LEU A 278 12.97 5.18 -7.60
C LEU A 278 12.31 5.06 -6.23
N SER A 279 11.80 6.17 -5.68
CA SER A 279 11.06 6.20 -4.42
C SER A 279 9.78 5.38 -4.51
N PHE A 280 9.08 5.40 -5.65
CA PHE A 280 7.92 4.55 -5.88
C PHE A 280 8.30 3.06 -5.86
N ARG A 281 9.40 2.69 -6.52
CA ARG A 281 9.87 1.29 -6.54
C ARG A 281 10.35 0.83 -5.16
N ALA A 282 11.03 1.70 -4.42
CA ALA A 282 11.46 1.43 -3.05
C ALA A 282 10.27 1.33 -2.09
N TYR A 283 9.30 2.26 -2.17
CA TYR A 283 8.13 2.30 -1.31
C TYR A 283 7.19 1.11 -1.56
N SER A 284 6.91 0.78 -2.82
CA SER A 284 6.14 -0.42 -3.16
C SER A 284 6.81 -1.72 -2.70
N GLY A 285 8.15 -1.79 -2.77
CA GLY A 285 8.92 -2.90 -2.23
C GLY A 285 8.82 -3.00 -0.70
N LEU A 286 9.02 -1.88 0.01
CA LEU A 286 8.95 -1.82 1.48
C LEU A 286 7.54 -2.11 2.02
N LEU A 287 6.50 -1.57 1.37
CA LEU A 287 5.10 -1.84 1.74
C LEU A 287 4.69 -3.29 1.46
N SER A 288 5.37 -3.96 0.53
CA SER A 288 5.14 -5.38 0.23
C SER A 288 5.84 -6.34 1.20
N ALA A 289 6.82 -5.84 1.96
CA ALA A 289 7.63 -6.62 2.90
C ALA A 289 7.12 -6.59 4.35
N ILE A 290 6.18 -5.68 4.67
CA ILE A 290 5.56 -5.49 6.00
C ILE A 290 4.15 -6.09 6.00
#